data_AF-A0A1Y2CHL1-F1
#
_entry.id   AF-A0A1Y2CHL1-F1
#
_cell.length_a   1.000
_cell.length_b   1.000
_cell.length_c   1.000
_cell.angle_alpha   90.00
_cell.angle_beta   90.00
_cell.angle_gamma   90.00
#
_symmetry.space_group_name_H-M   'P 1'
#
loop_
_entity.id
_entity.type
_entity.pdbx_description
1 polymer ?
#
loop_
_entity_poly.entity_id
_entity_poly.type
_entity_poly.pdbx_seq_one_letter_code
_entity_poly.pdbx_strand_id
1 'polypeptide(L)'
;MSKAASELRQRKPGEDKKAEEPQKKTKRPKKAQSSLPFYIAVLLTAAAVFTRLYKLGFADFVDEAHFGKFASFYIRREFYHDVHPPLGKMLCTFLALMVMLDVSLMSISRFILLDSLLLFFTSLSTYCLVVFRNYQKTEPLSYRWHIWMAFTGASIGACLSVKWVGLFVIALVNTLEDLWDMLGDLKMPVNCPLNYLPMAVYVSSFWIHFTILNRSGEGDAQMSCLLHSHVQKYPPGASGSEQQQITCYHHKDVNNNCEAMPEEGLMHEQTKKMLHSHALPAPMTKAQYEVSGYGRVDLDDPNDLWVVEIVKDERPKDTKKPREVRSMTTRFALRHDKLGCLLHSGDGINYPEWGSSRLNLNGNLWNVEQHWNELLPPGGAADYPKSFLRDFIDLNIAMWTSNNALTPDPTKEPDALTSKPLQWPFMEVGLRMCGWGDHETKFYLLGNPVVWIGSTLSLFVFGLVCCVYMVRSQRRCNDWKDPAEFDDFVFAGKVGVLGWFLHYFPFFIMGRVMYLHHYFPALISQSSCLHFYFAGLCAAVTGVFIYYQDFVFGMTGPASQWKDRQWRKSWNIY
;
A
#
# COMPACT_ATOMS: atom_id res chain seq x y z
N MET A 1 60.02 -23.81 -24.46
CA MET A 1 58.99 -24.42 -25.33
C MET A 1 59.61 -25.23 -26.47
N SER A 2 60.40 -26.30 -26.20
CA SER A 2 61.00 -27.09 -27.31
C SER A 2 61.25 -28.59 -27.00
N LYS A 3 60.69 -29.14 -25.92
CA LYS A 3 60.78 -30.59 -25.63
C LYS A 3 59.43 -31.29 -25.39
N ALA A 4 58.33 -30.54 -25.26
CA ALA A 4 56.98 -31.10 -25.10
C ALA A 4 56.24 -31.32 -26.43
N ALA A 5 56.80 -30.84 -27.56
CA ALA A 5 56.15 -30.89 -28.87
C ALA A 5 56.56 -32.11 -29.73
N SER A 6 57.57 -32.88 -29.30
CA SER A 6 58.10 -34.03 -30.08
C SER A 6 57.55 -35.39 -29.66
N GLU A 7 56.79 -35.50 -28.57
CA GLU A 7 56.23 -36.77 -28.08
C GLU A 7 54.76 -37.01 -28.48
N LEU A 8 54.10 -36.02 -29.10
CA LEU A 8 52.69 -36.10 -29.50
C LEU A 8 52.43 -36.74 -30.88
N ARG A 9 53.46 -37.30 -31.54
CA ARG A 9 53.35 -37.75 -32.96
C ARG A 9 53.42 -39.27 -33.20
N GLN A 10 53.32 -40.10 -32.17
CA GLN A 10 53.27 -41.56 -32.34
C GLN A 10 52.35 -42.27 -31.34
N ARG A 11 51.02 -42.14 -31.50
CA ARG A 11 50.08 -43.14 -31.01
C ARG A 11 49.00 -43.42 -32.06
N LYS A 12 48.92 -44.69 -32.48
CA LYS A 12 47.96 -45.22 -33.46
C LYS A 12 46.55 -45.33 -32.85
N PRO A 13 45.48 -45.18 -33.64
CA PRO A 13 44.10 -45.33 -33.16
C PRO A 13 43.73 -46.83 -33.15
N GLY A 14 43.47 -47.43 -32.00
CA GLY A 14 42.93 -48.80 -31.98
C GLY A 14 43.17 -49.69 -30.77
N GLU A 15 43.63 -49.20 -29.62
CA GLU A 15 43.72 -50.03 -28.40
C GLU A 15 43.33 -49.19 -27.18
N ASP A 16 42.05 -49.24 -26.82
CA ASP A 16 41.55 -49.11 -25.45
C ASP A 16 40.05 -49.43 -25.45
N LYS A 17 39.73 -50.70 -25.70
CA LYS A 17 38.45 -51.30 -25.30
C LYS A 17 38.71 -52.20 -24.09
N LYS A 18 38.81 -51.60 -22.91
CA LYS A 18 38.53 -52.29 -21.65
C LYS A 18 37.29 -51.66 -21.05
N ALA A 19 36.31 -52.53 -20.80
CA ALA A 19 34.99 -52.22 -20.32
C ALA A 19 35.03 -51.37 -19.04
N GLU A 20 34.45 -50.17 -19.09
CA GLU A 20 34.02 -49.46 -17.90
C GLU A 20 32.86 -50.24 -17.27
N GLU A 21 33.11 -50.87 -16.12
CA GLU A 21 32.04 -51.33 -15.24
C GLU A 21 31.16 -50.12 -14.86
N PRO A 22 29.82 -50.26 -14.88
CA PRO A 22 28.96 -49.18 -14.43
C PRO A 22 29.19 -48.96 -12.94
N GLN A 23 29.78 -47.80 -12.57
CA GLN A 23 29.85 -47.34 -11.20
C GLN A 23 28.43 -47.38 -10.61
N LYS A 24 28.18 -48.35 -9.71
CA LYS A 24 26.98 -48.39 -8.88
C LYS A 24 26.88 -47.04 -8.18
N LYS A 25 25.92 -46.21 -8.61
CA LYS A 25 25.43 -45.07 -7.85
C LYS A 25 25.00 -45.60 -6.48
N THR A 26 25.87 -45.47 -5.48
CA THR A 26 25.49 -45.65 -4.08
C THR A 26 24.44 -44.60 -3.79
N LYS A 27 23.17 -45.00 -3.88
CA LYS A 27 22.02 -44.20 -3.44
C LYS A 27 22.29 -43.84 -1.99
N ARG A 28 22.57 -42.57 -1.69
CA ARG A 28 22.50 -42.04 -0.32
C ARG A 28 21.14 -42.47 0.24
N PRO A 29 21.06 -43.06 1.45
CA PRO A 29 19.78 -43.46 2.00
C PRO A 29 18.88 -42.23 2.07
N LYS A 30 17.67 -42.33 1.51
CA LYS A 30 16.63 -41.32 1.68
C LYS A 30 16.32 -41.24 3.18
N LYS A 31 16.88 -40.25 3.88
CA LYS A 31 16.50 -39.94 5.26
C LYS A 31 14.99 -39.74 5.30
N ALA A 32 14.29 -40.54 6.11
CA ALA A 32 12.86 -40.34 6.35
C ALA A 32 12.66 -38.96 6.99
N GLN A 33 11.93 -38.10 6.30
CA GLN A 33 11.71 -36.71 6.70
C GLN A 33 10.74 -36.69 7.89
N SER A 34 11.14 -36.10 9.02
CA SER A 34 10.34 -36.08 10.26
C SER A 34 8.97 -35.41 10.03
N SER A 35 7.88 -36.02 10.48
CA SER A 35 6.51 -35.45 10.43
C SER A 35 6.22 -34.45 11.56
N LEU A 36 7.10 -34.34 12.57
CA LEU A 36 6.96 -33.43 13.71
C LEU A 36 6.72 -31.95 13.32
N PRO A 37 7.46 -31.34 12.37
CA PRO A 37 7.22 -29.96 11.95
C PRO A 37 5.83 -29.75 11.34
N PHE A 38 5.29 -30.76 10.65
CA PHE A 38 3.95 -30.72 10.09
C PHE A 38 2.89 -30.69 11.20
N TYR A 39 3.01 -31.55 12.22
CA TYR A 39 2.09 -31.54 13.36
C TYR A 39 2.16 -30.24 14.17
N ILE A 40 3.36 -29.70 14.39
CA ILE A 40 3.54 -28.40 15.06
C ILE A 40 2.86 -27.29 14.24
N ALA A 41 3.05 -27.26 12.92
CA ALA A 41 2.39 -26.29 12.06
C ALA A 41 0.85 -26.41 12.10
N VAL A 42 0.32 -27.64 12.10
CA VAL A 42 -1.14 -27.89 12.23
C VAL A 42 -1.67 -27.42 13.57
N LEU A 43 -0.98 -27.70 14.68
CA LEU A 43 -1.37 -27.24 16.02
C LEU A 43 -1.32 -25.72 16.14
N LEU A 44 -0.26 -25.08 15.64
CA LEU A 44 -0.15 -23.63 15.59
C LEU A 44 -1.24 -23.01 14.73
N THR A 45 -1.59 -23.63 13.60
CA THR A 45 -2.68 -23.18 12.74
C THR A 45 -4.03 -23.31 13.46
N ALA A 46 -4.30 -24.43 14.12
CA ALA A 46 -5.52 -24.63 14.89
C ALA A 46 -5.63 -23.62 16.04
N ALA A 47 -4.53 -23.36 16.75
CA ALA A 47 -4.46 -22.35 17.80
C ALA A 47 -4.66 -20.94 17.26
N ALA A 48 -4.06 -20.60 16.11
CA ALA A 48 -4.22 -19.32 15.43
C ALA A 48 -5.66 -19.09 14.97
N VAL A 49 -6.32 -20.12 14.43
CA VAL A 49 -7.74 -20.07 14.04
C VAL A 49 -8.62 -19.90 15.27
N PHE A 50 -8.38 -20.69 16.33
CA PHE A 50 -9.14 -20.60 17.57
C PHE A 50 -9.02 -19.21 18.21
N THR A 51 -7.80 -18.72 18.41
CA THR A 51 -7.56 -17.41 19.06
C THR A 51 -8.14 -16.24 18.26
N ARG A 52 -8.07 -16.28 16.93
CA ARG A 52 -8.64 -15.22 16.06
C ARG A 52 -10.16 -15.26 15.98
N LEU A 53 -10.77 -16.45 15.95
CA LEU A 53 -12.22 -16.62 15.81
C LEU A 53 -12.97 -16.71 17.14
N TYR A 54 -12.27 -16.82 18.27
CA TYR A 54 -12.89 -16.86 19.59
C TYR A 54 -13.64 -15.55 19.87
N LYS A 55 -14.92 -15.64 20.25
CA LYS A 55 -15.81 -14.49 20.51
C LYS A 55 -15.93 -13.48 19.35
N LEU A 56 -15.96 -13.96 18.09
CA LEU A 56 -16.12 -13.07 16.94
C LEU A 56 -17.48 -12.34 16.93
N GLY A 57 -18.57 -13.02 17.34
CA GLY A 57 -19.93 -12.47 17.41
C GLY A 57 -20.33 -11.85 18.75
N PHE A 58 -19.38 -11.46 19.61
CA PHE A 58 -19.68 -10.83 20.91
C PHE A 58 -19.82 -9.29 20.80
N ALA A 59 -19.56 -8.72 19.63
CA ALA A 59 -19.95 -7.37 19.27
C ALA A 59 -21.12 -7.49 18.28
N ASP A 60 -22.32 -7.00 18.65
CA ASP A 60 -23.56 -7.11 17.85
C ASP A 60 -23.58 -6.25 16.58
N PHE A 61 -22.41 -5.94 16.01
CA PHE A 61 -22.30 -5.31 14.69
C PHE A 61 -21.59 -6.25 13.71
N VAL A 62 -22.41 -6.71 12.75
CA VAL A 62 -22.13 -7.30 11.42
C VAL A 62 -22.35 -8.82 11.28
N ASP A 63 -23.20 -9.13 10.29
CA ASP A 63 -23.71 -10.44 9.83
C ASP A 63 -22.66 -11.38 9.21
N GLU A 64 -22.66 -12.64 9.69
CA GLU A 64 -22.75 -13.95 8.98
C GLU A 64 -22.14 -14.16 7.56
N ALA A 65 -21.63 -15.34 7.13
CA ALA A 65 -21.36 -16.65 7.72
C ALA A 65 -20.59 -17.59 6.71
N HIS A 66 -20.12 -18.75 7.21
CA HIS A 66 -19.73 -20.03 6.55
C HIS A 66 -18.30 -20.18 5.92
N PHE A 67 -17.57 -21.32 5.92
CA PHE A 67 -17.86 -22.78 6.00
C PHE A 67 -16.73 -23.57 6.71
N GLY A 68 -17.00 -24.84 7.07
CA GLY A 68 -16.20 -25.66 8.00
C GLY A 68 -15.36 -26.85 7.49
N LYS A 69 -14.76 -27.48 8.53
CA LYS A 69 -13.87 -28.65 8.71
C LYS A 69 -13.84 -29.81 7.69
N PHE A 70 -12.64 -30.39 7.57
CA PHE A 70 -12.43 -31.85 7.57
C PHE A 70 -11.17 -32.24 8.37
N ALA A 71 -11.34 -33.06 9.41
CA ALA A 71 -10.24 -33.67 10.17
C ALA A 71 -10.67 -35.07 10.63
N SER A 72 -10.27 -36.10 9.90
CA SER A 72 -10.43 -37.50 10.32
C SER A 72 -9.39 -38.40 9.63
N PHE A 73 -8.10 -38.17 9.93
CA PHE A 73 -7.05 -39.20 9.85
C PHE A 73 -6.11 -39.13 11.06
N TYR A 74 -6.70 -38.79 12.22
CA TYR A 74 -6.26 -39.37 13.48
C TYR A 74 -6.22 -40.90 13.31
N ILE A 75 -5.27 -41.55 13.98
CA ILE A 75 -5.03 -43.01 14.02
C ILE A 75 -3.99 -43.48 12.98
N ARG A 76 -2.71 -43.28 13.32
CA ARG A 76 -1.66 -44.32 13.24
C ARG A 76 -0.44 -43.82 14.00
N ARG A 77 -0.43 -44.17 15.29
CA ARG A 77 0.49 -43.72 16.35
C ARG A 77 1.77 -44.56 16.35
N GLU A 78 2.90 -44.02 15.90
CA GLU A 78 4.21 -44.67 16.12
C GLU A 78 5.32 -43.66 16.43
N PHE A 79 6.25 -44.06 17.30
CA PHE A 79 7.30 -43.24 17.92
C PHE A 79 8.67 -43.50 17.29
N TYR A 80 9.51 -42.47 17.11
CA TYR A 80 10.97 -42.59 16.97
C TYR A 80 11.70 -41.20 17.05
N HIS A 81 13.03 -41.22 17.26
CA HIS A 81 13.95 -40.15 17.69
C HIS A 81 14.76 -39.49 16.53
N ASP A 82 15.24 -38.23 16.66
CA ASP A 82 16.02 -37.49 15.62
C ASP A 82 17.41 -36.98 16.13
N VAL A 83 18.38 -36.82 15.23
CA VAL A 83 19.83 -36.58 15.46
C VAL A 83 20.25 -35.11 15.31
N HIS A 84 19.38 -34.22 14.81
CA HIS A 84 19.70 -32.79 14.68
C HIS A 84 19.29 -31.99 15.94
N PRO A 85 20.09 -31.01 16.39
CA PRO A 85 19.76 -30.19 17.56
C PRO A 85 18.39 -29.50 17.38
N PRO A 86 17.49 -29.54 18.37
CA PRO A 86 16.10 -29.07 18.23
C PRO A 86 15.97 -27.54 18.13
N LEU A 87 17.05 -26.80 18.36
CA LEU A 87 17.07 -25.35 18.49
C LEU A 87 16.45 -24.63 17.28
N GLY A 88 16.75 -25.03 16.04
CA GLY A 88 16.19 -24.38 14.85
C GLY A 88 14.68 -24.59 14.68
N LYS A 89 14.18 -25.81 14.96
CA LYS A 89 12.73 -26.13 14.89
C LYS A 89 11.96 -25.44 16.02
N MET A 90 12.60 -25.33 17.17
CA MET A 90 12.10 -24.57 18.31
C MET A 90 11.97 -23.09 17.90
N LEU A 91 13.01 -22.44 17.39
CA LEU A 91 13.01 -21.01 17.04
C LEU A 91 11.88 -20.60 16.07
N CYS A 92 11.57 -21.39 15.05
CA CYS A 92 10.43 -21.11 14.16
C CYS A 92 9.08 -21.18 14.89
N THR A 93 8.93 -22.10 15.85
CA THR A 93 7.73 -22.25 16.68
C THR A 93 7.54 -21.03 17.59
N PHE A 94 8.64 -20.45 18.07
CA PHE A 94 8.62 -19.26 18.90
C PHE A 94 8.27 -17.98 18.15
N LEU A 95 8.84 -17.78 16.95
CA LEU A 95 8.44 -16.67 16.10
C LEU A 95 6.94 -16.76 15.77
N ALA A 96 6.44 -17.96 15.46
CA ALA A 96 5.02 -18.19 15.25
C ALA A 96 4.18 -17.91 16.51
N LEU A 97 4.65 -18.30 17.70
CA LEU A 97 4.00 -18.01 18.97
C LEU A 97 3.94 -16.50 19.27
N MET A 98 5.01 -15.75 18.98
CA MET A 98 5.05 -14.30 19.17
C MET A 98 4.06 -13.57 18.28
N VAL A 99 4.04 -13.92 17.00
CA VAL A 99 3.09 -13.34 16.04
C VAL A 99 1.65 -13.75 16.39
N MET A 100 1.45 -14.95 16.93
CA MET A 100 0.13 -15.42 17.35
C MET A 100 -0.34 -14.80 18.67
N LEU A 101 0.53 -14.58 19.65
CA LEU A 101 0.17 -14.07 20.99
C LEU A 101 0.52 -12.59 21.18
N ASP A 102 0.81 -11.87 20.10
CA ASP A 102 0.87 -10.42 20.14
C ASP A 102 -0.56 -9.84 20.19
N VAL A 103 -0.80 -9.04 21.22
CA VAL A 103 -2.10 -8.44 21.53
C VAL A 103 -2.55 -7.51 20.38
N SER A 104 -1.65 -6.74 19.79
CA SER A 104 -1.99 -5.79 18.72
C SER A 104 -2.28 -6.46 17.38
N LEU A 105 -1.47 -7.45 17.00
CA LEU A 105 -1.69 -8.25 15.78
C LEU A 105 -2.97 -9.07 15.88
N MET A 106 -3.31 -9.56 17.08
CA MET A 106 -4.58 -10.22 17.33
C MET A 106 -5.75 -9.23 17.20
N SER A 107 -5.72 -8.10 17.91
CA SER A 107 -6.77 -7.08 17.88
C SER A 107 -7.07 -6.58 16.46
N ILE A 108 -6.04 -6.22 15.67
CA ILE A 108 -6.24 -5.68 14.32
C ILE A 108 -6.81 -6.72 13.35
N SER A 109 -6.52 -8.01 13.56
CA SER A 109 -6.98 -9.11 12.70
C SER A 109 -8.42 -9.56 12.98
N ARG A 110 -9.04 -9.05 14.05
CA ARG A 110 -10.44 -9.35 14.42
C ARG A 110 -11.45 -8.45 13.72
N PHE A 111 -11.02 -7.27 13.30
CA PHE A 111 -11.84 -6.32 12.57
C PHE A 111 -11.63 -6.47 11.06
N ILE A 112 -12.63 -6.07 10.28
CA ILE A 112 -12.56 -6.06 8.81
C ILE A 112 -11.71 -4.85 8.37
N LEU A 113 -10.41 -4.98 8.57
CA LEU A 113 -9.43 -3.96 8.24
C LEU A 113 -8.50 -4.47 7.15
N LEU A 114 -8.16 -3.57 6.22
CA LEU A 114 -7.18 -3.83 5.16
C LEU A 114 -5.80 -4.21 5.72
N ASP A 115 -5.48 -3.79 6.94
CA ASP A 115 -4.20 -4.10 7.58
C ASP A 115 -4.02 -5.61 7.83
N SER A 116 -5.09 -6.37 8.07
CA SER A 116 -5.01 -7.83 8.24
C SER A 116 -4.58 -8.53 6.93
N LEU A 117 -5.12 -8.08 5.79
CA LEU A 117 -4.74 -8.53 4.46
C LEU A 117 -3.32 -8.12 4.11
N LEU A 118 -2.93 -6.87 4.45
CA LEU A 118 -1.57 -6.37 4.24
C LEU A 118 -0.54 -7.23 4.99
N LEU A 119 -0.79 -7.52 6.28
CA LEU A 119 0.11 -8.33 7.09
C LEU A 119 0.21 -9.77 6.57
N PHE A 120 -0.92 -10.34 6.09
CA PHE A 120 -0.93 -11.64 5.44
C PHE A 120 -0.06 -11.65 4.17
N PHE A 121 -0.29 -10.73 3.24
CA PHE A 121 0.48 -10.70 1.98
C PHE A 121 1.94 -10.29 2.18
N THR A 122 2.26 -9.47 3.18
CA THR A 122 3.66 -9.16 3.57
C THR A 122 4.38 -10.41 4.08
N SER A 123 3.71 -11.17 4.96
CA SER A 123 4.26 -12.42 5.50
C SER A 123 4.37 -13.50 4.40
N LEU A 124 3.37 -13.60 3.53
CA LEU A 124 3.38 -14.53 2.38
C LEU A 124 4.50 -14.18 1.40
N SER A 125 4.70 -12.89 1.09
CA SER A 125 5.77 -12.43 0.20
C SER A 125 7.14 -12.77 0.78
N THR A 126 7.33 -12.54 2.08
CA THR A 126 8.58 -12.91 2.78
C THR A 126 8.79 -14.42 2.76
N TYR A 127 7.76 -15.22 3.04
CA TYR A 127 7.83 -16.67 2.96
C TYR A 127 8.20 -17.16 1.56
N CYS A 128 7.50 -16.68 0.52
CA CYS A 128 7.77 -17.02 -0.87
C CYS A 128 9.21 -16.64 -1.27
N LEU A 129 9.70 -15.48 -0.83
CA LEU A 129 11.08 -15.04 -1.04
C LEU A 129 12.10 -16.01 -0.41
N VAL A 130 11.91 -16.42 0.85
CA VAL A 130 12.79 -17.39 1.51
C VAL A 130 12.81 -18.73 0.76
N VAL A 131 11.63 -19.22 0.37
CA VAL A 131 11.52 -20.49 -0.39
C VAL A 131 12.16 -20.38 -1.76
N PHE A 132 11.93 -19.27 -2.47
CA PHE A 132 12.56 -18.98 -3.75
C PHE A 132 14.09 -18.95 -3.64
N ARG A 133 14.64 -18.26 -2.63
CA ARG A 133 16.09 -18.20 -2.36
C ARG A 133 16.66 -19.60 -2.11
N ASN A 134 15.97 -20.44 -1.35
CA ASN A 134 16.41 -21.82 -1.11
C ASN A 134 16.50 -22.64 -2.41
N TYR A 135 15.52 -22.49 -3.31
CA TYR A 135 15.58 -23.12 -4.64
C TYR A 135 16.64 -22.47 -5.54
N GLN A 136 16.90 -21.17 -5.40
CA GLN A 136 17.97 -20.48 -6.15
C GLN A 136 19.35 -21.04 -5.78
N LYS A 137 19.60 -21.34 -4.50
CA LYS A 137 20.85 -21.96 -4.05
C LYS A 137 20.99 -23.43 -4.46
N THR A 138 19.90 -24.19 -4.40
CA THR A 138 19.96 -25.66 -4.57
C THR A 138 19.79 -26.11 -6.01
N GLU A 139 18.81 -25.54 -6.73
CA GLU A 139 18.40 -25.98 -8.08
C GLU A 139 17.95 -24.77 -8.93
N PRO A 140 18.87 -23.86 -9.30
CA PRO A 140 18.54 -22.69 -10.11
C PRO A 140 17.97 -23.09 -11.47
N LEU A 141 17.04 -22.28 -12.00
CA LEU A 141 16.33 -22.50 -13.27
C LEU A 141 15.50 -23.81 -13.35
N SER A 142 15.30 -24.52 -12.24
CA SER A 142 14.39 -25.66 -12.18
C SER A 142 12.92 -25.23 -12.38
N TYR A 143 12.04 -26.18 -12.73
CA TYR A 143 10.59 -25.91 -12.79
C TYR A 143 10.03 -25.40 -11.47
N ARG A 144 10.53 -25.93 -10.33
CA ARG A 144 10.15 -25.47 -8.99
C ARG A 144 10.62 -24.06 -8.70
N TRP A 145 11.83 -23.71 -9.13
CA TRP A 145 12.35 -22.35 -9.03
C TRP A 145 11.44 -21.35 -9.76
N HIS A 146 11.01 -21.66 -10.98
CA HIS A 146 10.08 -20.80 -11.75
C HIS A 146 8.72 -20.64 -11.06
N ILE A 147 8.17 -21.71 -10.50
CA ILE A 147 6.93 -21.66 -9.71
C ILE A 147 7.06 -20.71 -8.52
N TRP A 148 8.11 -20.89 -7.71
CA TRP A 148 8.30 -20.07 -6.51
C TRP A 148 8.66 -18.62 -6.84
N MET A 149 9.34 -18.37 -7.95
CA MET A 149 9.53 -17.02 -8.50
C MET A 149 8.18 -16.39 -8.86
N ALA A 150 7.31 -17.12 -9.55
CA ALA A 150 5.98 -16.63 -9.91
C ALA A 150 5.10 -16.37 -8.67
N PHE A 151 5.11 -17.26 -7.68
CA PHE A 151 4.41 -17.04 -6.41
C PHE A 151 4.96 -15.84 -5.64
N THR A 152 6.28 -15.64 -5.65
CA THR A 152 6.91 -14.45 -5.05
C THR A 152 6.44 -13.18 -5.75
N GLY A 153 6.50 -13.11 -7.08
CA GLY A 153 6.02 -11.94 -7.83
C GLY A 153 4.52 -11.68 -7.65
N ALA A 154 3.70 -12.73 -7.63
CA ALA A 154 2.25 -12.60 -7.44
C ALA A 154 1.88 -12.15 -6.03
N SER A 155 2.52 -12.68 -4.98
CA SER A 155 2.29 -12.28 -3.59
C SER A 155 2.70 -10.83 -3.32
N ILE A 156 3.82 -10.40 -3.89
CA ILE A 156 4.28 -9.00 -3.83
C ILE A 156 3.30 -8.07 -4.54
N GLY A 157 2.84 -8.44 -5.74
CA GLY A 157 1.82 -7.67 -6.48
C GLY A 157 0.50 -7.56 -5.70
N ALA A 158 0.06 -8.65 -5.06
CA ALA A 158 -1.11 -8.64 -4.20
C ALA A 158 -0.92 -7.76 -2.95
N CYS A 159 0.26 -7.77 -2.33
CA CYS A 159 0.60 -6.89 -1.22
C CYS A 159 0.48 -5.41 -1.60
N LEU A 160 1.01 -5.04 -2.78
CA LEU A 160 0.91 -3.69 -3.34
C LEU A 160 -0.54 -3.28 -3.63
N SER A 161 -1.35 -4.20 -4.18
CA SER A 161 -2.76 -3.97 -4.46
C SER A 161 -3.62 -3.77 -3.21
N VAL A 162 -3.19 -4.25 -2.03
CA VAL A 162 -3.91 -4.02 -0.77
C VAL A 162 -3.61 -2.63 -0.19
N LYS A 163 -2.33 -2.24 -0.13
CA LYS A 163 -1.91 -0.93 0.41
C LYS A 163 -0.53 -0.57 -0.15
N TRP A 164 -0.30 0.72 -0.44
CA TRP A 164 0.99 1.20 -0.96
C TRP A 164 2.20 0.98 -0.05
N VAL A 165 1.98 0.71 1.24
CA VAL A 165 3.04 0.25 2.16
C VAL A 165 3.70 -1.05 1.66
N GLY A 166 2.98 -1.86 0.88
CA GLY A 166 3.52 -3.05 0.21
C GLY A 166 4.64 -2.78 -0.80
N LEU A 167 4.83 -1.53 -1.26
CA LEU A 167 5.99 -1.13 -2.07
C LEU A 167 7.32 -1.43 -1.35
N PHE A 168 7.34 -1.35 -0.02
CA PHE A 168 8.55 -1.60 0.77
C PHE A 168 8.97 -3.07 0.75
N VAL A 169 8.05 -4.00 0.48
CA VAL A 169 8.36 -5.42 0.27
C VAL A 169 9.08 -5.64 -1.06
N ILE A 170 8.73 -4.88 -2.11
CA ILE A 170 9.43 -4.92 -3.40
C ILE A 170 10.89 -4.51 -3.22
N ALA A 171 11.13 -3.44 -2.46
CA ALA A 171 12.47 -2.93 -2.19
C ALA A 171 13.34 -3.93 -1.40
N LEU A 172 12.73 -4.81 -0.60
CA LEU A 172 13.44 -5.89 0.10
C LEU A 172 13.88 -7.03 -0.84
N VAL A 173 13.12 -7.28 -1.91
CA VAL A 173 13.33 -8.40 -2.84
C VAL A 173 14.34 -8.04 -3.94
N ASN A 174 14.31 -6.79 -4.42
CA ASN A 174 15.18 -6.30 -5.48
C ASN A 174 16.26 -5.38 -4.90
N THR A 175 17.11 -5.92 -4.02
CA THR A 175 18.23 -5.11 -3.53
C THR A 175 19.23 -4.87 -4.66
N LEU A 176 19.86 -3.69 -4.67
CA LEU A 176 20.90 -3.35 -5.65
C LEU A 176 22.06 -4.36 -5.64
N GLU A 177 22.28 -5.02 -4.50
CA GLU A 177 23.26 -6.09 -4.32
C GLU A 177 22.87 -7.36 -5.08
N ASP A 178 21.62 -7.80 -4.99
CA ASP A 178 21.16 -8.99 -5.72
C ASP A 178 21.19 -8.77 -7.24
N LEU A 179 20.87 -7.54 -7.69
CA LEU A 179 21.01 -7.15 -9.10
C LEU A 179 22.47 -7.13 -9.54
N TRP A 180 23.38 -6.68 -8.67
CA TRP A 180 24.82 -6.67 -8.94
C TRP A 180 25.41 -8.07 -9.05
N ASP A 181 25.02 -8.98 -8.15
CA ASP A 181 25.45 -10.38 -8.19
C ASP A 181 24.89 -11.12 -9.41
N MET A 182 23.64 -10.84 -9.80
CA MET A 182 23.06 -11.36 -11.04
C MET A 182 23.76 -10.80 -12.29
N LEU A 183 24.22 -9.56 -12.28
CA LEU A 183 25.01 -8.98 -13.38
C LEU A 183 26.40 -9.62 -13.49
N GLY A 184 26.96 -10.06 -12.36
CA GLY A 184 28.24 -10.78 -12.29
C GLY A 184 28.17 -12.23 -12.74
N ASP A 185 27.01 -12.89 -12.66
CA ASP A 185 26.82 -14.27 -13.13
C ASP A 185 26.45 -14.32 -14.61
N LEU A 186 27.48 -14.49 -15.46
CA LEU A 186 27.36 -14.61 -16.92
C LEU A 186 26.50 -15.80 -17.39
N LYS A 187 26.07 -16.70 -16.49
CA LYS A 187 25.19 -17.83 -16.81
C LYS A 187 23.70 -17.51 -16.64
N MET A 188 23.34 -16.38 -16.03
CA MET A 188 21.95 -16.02 -15.77
C MET A 188 21.33 -15.21 -16.92
N PRO A 189 20.10 -15.55 -17.36
CA PRO A 189 19.39 -14.75 -18.37
C PRO A 189 18.87 -13.42 -17.77
N VAL A 190 19.06 -12.32 -18.50
CA VAL A 190 18.79 -10.92 -18.06
C VAL A 190 17.29 -10.60 -17.89
N ASN A 191 16.38 -11.37 -18.49
CA ASN A 191 14.94 -11.14 -18.46
C ASN A 191 14.24 -11.98 -17.37
N CYS A 192 14.32 -11.57 -16.11
CA CYS A 192 13.59 -12.21 -15.02
C CYS A 192 12.11 -11.73 -14.94
N PRO A 193 11.13 -12.65 -14.98
CA PRO A 193 9.69 -12.33 -14.84
C PRO A 193 9.31 -11.65 -13.51
N LEU A 194 10.15 -11.78 -12.48
CA LEU A 194 9.93 -11.22 -11.14
C LEU A 194 9.76 -9.69 -11.15
N ASN A 195 10.30 -9.00 -12.16
CA ASN A 195 10.18 -7.55 -12.29
C ASN A 195 8.82 -7.10 -12.85
N TYR A 196 8.17 -7.93 -13.67
CA TYR A 196 6.95 -7.56 -14.39
C TYR A 196 5.68 -8.14 -13.75
N LEU A 197 5.79 -9.30 -13.09
CA LEU A 197 4.64 -10.00 -12.52
C LEU A 197 3.92 -9.21 -11.39
N PRO A 198 4.62 -8.56 -10.44
CA PRO A 198 3.96 -7.72 -9.43
C PRO A 198 3.14 -6.59 -10.07
N MET A 199 3.70 -5.94 -11.09
CA MET A 199 3.03 -4.87 -11.83
C MET A 199 1.81 -5.40 -12.59
N ALA A 200 1.91 -6.59 -13.18
CA ALA A 200 0.79 -7.21 -13.89
C ALA A 200 -0.38 -7.53 -12.93
N VAL A 201 -0.10 -8.03 -11.72
CA VAL A 201 -1.12 -8.26 -10.68
C VAL A 201 -1.72 -6.95 -10.19
N TYR A 202 -0.90 -5.91 -10.02
CA TYR A 202 -1.38 -4.59 -9.67
C TYR A 202 -2.35 -4.04 -10.72
N VAL A 203 -1.93 -3.98 -11.98
CA VAL A 203 -2.74 -3.49 -13.10
C VAL A 203 -4.01 -4.34 -13.29
N SER A 204 -3.93 -5.66 -13.13
CA SER A 204 -5.12 -6.53 -13.26
C SER A 204 -6.14 -6.29 -12.14
N SER A 205 -5.71 -5.92 -10.93
CA SER A 205 -6.62 -5.56 -9.84
C SER A 205 -7.44 -4.31 -10.16
N PHE A 206 -6.83 -3.31 -10.82
CA PHE A 206 -7.55 -2.12 -11.31
C PHE A 206 -8.46 -2.45 -12.48
N TRP A 207 -8.05 -3.36 -13.36
CA TRP A 207 -8.91 -3.84 -14.43
C TRP A 207 -10.17 -4.50 -13.87
N ILE A 208 -10.02 -5.38 -12.87
CA ILE A 208 -11.16 -5.98 -12.16
C ILE A 208 -12.00 -4.88 -11.49
N HIS A 209 -11.38 -3.94 -10.77
CA HIS A 209 -12.06 -2.83 -10.11
C HIS A 209 -12.98 -2.04 -11.06
N PHE A 210 -12.47 -1.59 -12.22
CA PHE A 210 -13.26 -0.85 -13.20
C PHE A 210 -14.31 -1.70 -13.92
N THR A 211 -14.11 -3.02 -14.05
CA THR A 211 -15.14 -3.90 -14.61
C THR A 211 -16.31 -4.14 -13.65
N ILE A 212 -16.03 -4.19 -12.34
CA ILE A 212 -17.05 -4.37 -11.30
C ILE A 212 -17.79 -3.06 -11.03
N LEU A 213 -17.06 -1.95 -10.87
CA LEU A 213 -17.62 -0.63 -10.56
C LEU A 213 -17.86 0.16 -11.85
N ASN A 214 -18.97 -0.14 -12.51
CA ASN A 214 -19.36 0.49 -13.77
C ASN A 214 -20.55 1.46 -13.64
N ARG A 215 -20.96 1.78 -12.42
CA ARG A 215 -22.06 2.69 -12.10
C ARG A 215 -21.55 3.88 -11.30
N SER A 216 -22.13 5.05 -11.52
CA SER A 216 -21.83 6.26 -10.77
C SER A 216 -22.25 6.15 -9.30
N GLY A 217 -21.44 6.76 -8.42
CA GLY A 217 -21.71 6.89 -6.99
C GLY A 217 -21.20 8.22 -6.43
N GLU A 218 -21.30 8.40 -5.11
CA GLU A 218 -20.87 9.63 -4.42
C GLU A 218 -19.36 9.91 -4.59
N GLY A 219 -18.56 8.88 -4.86
CA GLY A 219 -17.12 8.98 -5.09
C GLY A 219 -16.71 9.59 -6.44
N ASP A 220 -17.62 9.67 -7.42
CA ASP A 220 -17.34 10.25 -8.75
C ASP A 220 -16.90 11.71 -8.64
N ALA A 221 -17.41 12.41 -7.63
CA ALA A 221 -17.14 13.81 -7.30
C ALA A 221 -15.64 14.10 -7.05
N GLN A 222 -14.83 13.10 -6.68
CA GLN A 222 -13.39 13.29 -6.45
C GLN A 222 -12.58 13.37 -7.74
N MET A 223 -13.16 13.04 -8.90
CA MET A 223 -12.43 12.94 -10.17
C MET A 223 -12.52 14.20 -11.04
N SER A 224 -13.58 15.01 -10.89
CA SER A 224 -13.77 16.25 -11.65
C SER A 224 -14.36 17.36 -10.78
N CYS A 225 -13.99 18.59 -11.09
CA CYS A 225 -14.65 19.79 -10.57
C CYS A 225 -15.58 20.36 -11.65
N LEU A 226 -16.80 20.73 -11.28
CA LEU A 226 -17.78 21.35 -12.17
C LEU A 226 -17.79 22.86 -11.94
N LEU A 227 -17.89 23.63 -13.02
CA LEU A 227 -18.11 25.07 -12.95
C LEU A 227 -19.46 25.32 -12.27
N HIS A 228 -19.49 26.18 -11.25
CA HIS A 228 -20.65 26.37 -10.40
C HIS A 228 -20.89 27.85 -10.08
N SER A 229 -22.15 28.26 -10.00
CA SER A 229 -22.51 29.60 -9.53
C SER A 229 -23.80 29.60 -8.70
N HIS A 230 -23.83 30.43 -7.67
CA HIS A 230 -24.95 30.53 -6.72
C HIS A 230 -25.18 31.99 -6.37
N VAL A 231 -26.35 32.34 -5.81
CA VAL A 231 -26.81 33.74 -5.66
C VAL A 231 -25.93 34.61 -4.75
N GLN A 232 -25.06 33.99 -3.95
CA GLN A 232 -24.16 34.64 -3.02
C GLN A 232 -23.08 35.43 -3.78
N LYS A 233 -22.67 36.54 -3.17
CA LYS A 233 -21.69 37.48 -3.71
C LYS A 233 -20.37 37.39 -2.96
N TYR A 234 -19.28 37.86 -3.57
CA TYR A 234 -18.03 38.02 -2.84
C TYR A 234 -18.22 38.99 -1.66
N PRO A 235 -17.77 38.63 -0.44
CA PRO A 235 -17.95 39.50 0.70
C PRO A 235 -17.07 40.75 0.59
N PRO A 236 -17.50 41.88 1.18
CA PRO A 236 -16.75 43.13 1.16
C PRO A 236 -15.35 42.92 1.74
N GLY A 237 -14.32 43.19 0.93
CA GLY A 237 -12.91 43.04 1.31
C GLY A 237 -12.26 41.69 0.98
N ALA A 238 -13.01 40.65 0.62
CA ALA A 238 -12.41 39.43 0.05
C ALA A 238 -11.96 39.68 -1.38
N SER A 239 -12.78 40.38 -2.15
CA SER A 239 -12.43 40.93 -3.45
C SER A 239 -13.16 42.24 -3.71
N GLY A 240 -12.69 43.01 -4.69
CA GLY A 240 -13.16 44.38 -4.91
C GLY A 240 -14.50 44.51 -5.64
N SER A 241 -15.05 43.41 -6.16
CA SER A 241 -16.19 43.47 -7.10
C SER A 241 -17.56 43.39 -6.42
N GLU A 242 -17.65 42.65 -5.29
CA GLU A 242 -18.91 42.26 -4.66
C GLU A 242 -19.95 41.66 -5.64
N GLN A 243 -19.46 41.03 -6.71
CA GLN A 243 -20.26 40.37 -7.75
C GLN A 243 -20.60 38.93 -7.35
N GLN A 244 -21.43 38.26 -8.16
CA GLN A 244 -21.84 36.88 -7.90
C GLN A 244 -20.62 35.95 -7.94
N GLN A 245 -20.55 35.01 -6.99
CA GLN A 245 -19.43 34.08 -6.93
C GLN A 245 -19.49 33.05 -8.06
N ILE A 246 -18.34 32.81 -8.70
CA ILE A 246 -18.10 31.64 -9.55
C ILE A 246 -17.15 30.73 -8.78
N THR A 247 -17.57 29.49 -8.58
CA THR A 247 -16.80 28.50 -7.83
C THR A 247 -16.73 27.19 -8.59
N CYS A 248 -16.07 26.23 -7.96
CA CYS A 248 -15.80 24.93 -8.51
C CYS A 248 -16.41 23.91 -7.53
N TYR A 249 -17.45 23.20 -7.96
CA TYR A 249 -18.25 22.30 -7.14
C TYR A 249 -18.19 20.87 -7.66
N HIS A 250 -18.08 19.89 -6.77
CA HIS A 250 -17.82 18.50 -7.15
C HIS A 250 -19.08 17.64 -7.30
N HIS A 251 -20.23 18.13 -6.85
CA HIS A 251 -21.48 17.39 -6.94
C HIS A 251 -22.34 17.93 -8.06
N LYS A 252 -23.16 17.04 -8.65
CA LYS A 252 -24.13 17.42 -9.66
C LYS A 252 -25.22 18.28 -9.03
N ASP A 253 -25.39 19.48 -9.56
CA ASP A 253 -26.35 20.49 -9.11
C ASP A 253 -26.89 21.25 -10.34
N VAL A 254 -28.12 21.73 -10.27
CA VAL A 254 -28.72 22.57 -11.31
C VAL A 254 -27.97 23.89 -11.51
N ASN A 255 -27.25 24.34 -10.48
CA ASN A 255 -26.38 25.51 -10.48
C ASN A 255 -25.01 25.27 -11.16
N ASN A 256 -24.80 24.07 -11.73
CA ASN A 256 -23.64 23.80 -12.59
C ASN A 256 -23.95 24.05 -14.07
N ASN A 257 -25.21 24.29 -14.40
CA ASN A 257 -25.66 24.39 -15.78
C ASN A 257 -25.31 25.75 -16.38
N CYS A 258 -24.65 25.73 -17.53
CA CYS A 258 -24.32 26.93 -18.30
C CYS A 258 -24.85 26.78 -19.73
N GLU A 259 -25.37 27.87 -20.26
CA GLU A 259 -25.84 28.01 -21.64
C GLU A 259 -24.80 28.80 -22.44
N ALA A 260 -24.38 28.25 -23.58
CA ALA A 260 -23.46 28.93 -24.48
C ALA A 260 -24.24 29.88 -25.39
N MET A 261 -24.03 31.18 -25.20
CA MET A 261 -24.65 32.25 -25.99
C MET A 261 -23.71 32.63 -27.14
N PRO A 262 -24.11 32.41 -28.40
CA PRO A 262 -23.28 32.78 -29.55
C PRO A 262 -22.91 34.25 -29.51
N GLU A 263 -21.62 34.56 -29.70
CA GLU A 263 -21.07 35.93 -29.72
C GLU A 263 -21.17 36.74 -28.40
N GLU A 264 -21.85 36.22 -27.38
CA GLU A 264 -22.05 36.92 -26.09
C GLU A 264 -21.35 36.24 -24.90
N GLY A 265 -21.04 34.93 -24.98
CA GLY A 265 -20.25 34.22 -23.98
C GLY A 265 -21.00 33.07 -23.28
N LEU A 266 -20.68 32.81 -22.01
CA LEU A 266 -21.27 31.73 -21.22
C LEU A 266 -22.21 32.30 -20.16
N MET A 267 -23.49 31.92 -20.22
CA MET A 267 -24.51 32.34 -19.27
C MET A 267 -24.82 31.23 -18.26
N HIS A 268 -24.86 31.56 -16.97
CA HIS A 268 -25.34 30.65 -15.95
C HIS A 268 -26.87 30.50 -16.01
N GLU A 269 -27.37 29.26 -16.11
CA GLU A 269 -28.79 28.99 -16.43
C GLU A 269 -29.75 29.51 -15.35
N GLN A 270 -29.43 29.31 -14.07
CA GLN A 270 -30.32 29.63 -12.95
C GLN A 270 -30.34 31.14 -12.62
N THR A 271 -29.17 31.80 -12.63
CA THR A 271 -29.07 33.23 -12.25
C THR A 271 -29.07 34.20 -13.42
N LYS A 272 -28.99 33.68 -14.66
CA LYS A 272 -28.94 34.48 -15.90
C LYS A 272 -27.85 35.54 -15.90
N LYS A 273 -26.72 35.22 -15.25
CA LYS A 273 -25.50 36.03 -15.21
C LYS A 273 -24.49 35.48 -16.19
N MET A 274 -23.73 36.38 -16.81
CA MET A 274 -22.64 36.03 -17.71
C MET A 274 -21.38 35.74 -16.91
N LEU A 275 -20.58 34.79 -17.40
CA LEU A 275 -19.25 34.52 -16.90
C LEU A 275 -18.36 35.72 -17.24
N HIS A 276 -17.89 36.41 -16.21
CA HIS A 276 -17.21 37.68 -16.32
C HIS A 276 -15.82 37.62 -15.67
N SER A 277 -14.86 38.39 -16.18
CA SER A 277 -13.61 38.67 -15.47
C SER A 277 -13.20 40.12 -15.63
N HIS A 278 -12.42 40.62 -14.68
CA HIS A 278 -11.98 42.01 -14.65
C HIS A 278 -10.60 42.12 -14.01
N ALA A 279 -9.96 43.27 -14.16
CA ALA A 279 -8.63 43.55 -13.59
C ALA A 279 -8.64 43.78 -12.06
N LEU A 280 -9.47 43.06 -11.32
CA LEU A 280 -9.46 43.02 -9.85
C LEU A 280 -8.78 41.72 -9.39
N PRO A 281 -8.02 41.75 -8.29
CA PRO A 281 -7.31 40.58 -7.80
C PRO A 281 -8.29 39.53 -7.24
N ALA A 282 -8.03 38.26 -7.53
CA ALA A 282 -8.83 37.15 -7.04
C ALA A 282 -8.89 37.12 -5.50
N PRO A 283 -9.94 36.52 -4.90
CA PRO A 283 -10.12 36.58 -3.45
C PRO A 283 -8.98 35.92 -2.65
N MET A 284 -8.50 34.77 -3.12
CA MET A 284 -7.43 33.99 -2.47
C MET A 284 -6.07 34.24 -3.10
N THR A 285 -5.96 34.02 -4.42
CA THR A 285 -4.70 34.17 -5.15
C THR A 285 -4.57 35.59 -5.71
N LYS A 286 -4.10 36.53 -4.88
CA LYS A 286 -4.02 37.97 -5.25
C LYS A 286 -3.17 38.29 -6.49
N ALA A 287 -2.37 37.33 -6.97
CA ALA A 287 -1.59 37.44 -8.21
C ALA A 287 -2.41 37.17 -9.49
N GLN A 288 -3.61 36.60 -9.37
CA GLN A 288 -4.52 36.29 -10.48
C GLN A 288 -5.73 37.22 -10.47
N TYR A 289 -6.44 37.29 -11.61
CA TYR A 289 -7.67 38.06 -11.74
C TYR A 289 -8.88 37.29 -11.21
N GLU A 290 -9.85 38.02 -10.65
CA GLU A 290 -11.12 37.45 -10.24
C GLU A 290 -11.99 37.05 -11.44
N VAL A 291 -12.73 35.96 -11.26
CA VAL A 291 -13.81 35.53 -12.16
C VAL A 291 -15.11 35.57 -11.37
N SER A 292 -16.14 36.17 -11.94
CA SER A 292 -17.41 36.45 -11.28
C SER A 292 -18.59 36.25 -12.23
N GLY A 293 -19.81 36.22 -11.68
CA GLY A 293 -21.05 36.30 -12.44
C GLY A 293 -21.56 37.73 -12.46
N TYR A 294 -21.61 38.35 -13.64
CA TYR A 294 -22.08 39.72 -13.81
C TYR A 294 -22.99 39.89 -15.03
N GLY A 295 -23.63 41.05 -15.15
CA GLY A 295 -24.40 41.40 -16.34
C GLY A 295 -25.70 40.59 -16.53
N ARG A 296 -26.16 40.60 -17.78
CA ARG A 296 -27.27 39.85 -18.40
C ARG A 296 -26.98 39.86 -19.91
N VAL A 297 -27.58 38.94 -20.66
CA VAL A 297 -27.52 38.86 -22.14
C VAL A 297 -27.72 40.23 -22.81
N ASP A 298 -28.71 41.01 -22.36
CA ASP A 298 -29.01 42.33 -22.97
C ASP A 298 -27.96 43.42 -22.68
N LEU A 299 -27.00 43.15 -21.79
CA LEU A 299 -25.98 44.10 -21.36
C LEU A 299 -24.64 43.72 -22.02
N ASP A 300 -24.37 44.34 -23.16
CA ASP A 300 -23.12 44.14 -23.91
C ASP A 300 -21.91 44.67 -23.12
N ASP A 301 -21.18 43.76 -22.46
CA ASP A 301 -19.89 44.01 -21.82
C ASP A 301 -18.80 43.17 -22.50
N PRO A 302 -17.78 43.80 -23.13
CA PRO A 302 -16.66 43.08 -23.75
C PRO A 302 -15.87 42.17 -22.79
N ASN A 303 -16.05 42.33 -21.47
CA ASN A 303 -15.42 41.49 -20.45
C ASN A 303 -16.13 40.15 -20.20
N ASP A 304 -17.22 39.87 -20.93
CA ASP A 304 -17.96 38.61 -20.85
C ASP A 304 -17.54 37.61 -21.96
N LEU A 305 -16.66 38.04 -22.87
CA LEU A 305 -16.25 37.25 -24.04
C LEU A 305 -15.09 36.29 -23.73
N TRP A 306 -15.35 35.00 -23.98
CA TRP A 306 -14.39 33.90 -23.82
C TRP A 306 -14.18 33.14 -25.12
N VAL A 307 -12.92 33.08 -25.57
CA VAL A 307 -12.48 32.32 -26.73
C VAL A 307 -12.19 30.88 -26.33
N VAL A 308 -12.84 29.93 -27.01
CA VAL A 308 -12.63 28.50 -26.79
C VAL A 308 -11.42 28.00 -27.61
N GLU A 309 -10.34 27.64 -26.93
CA GLU A 309 -9.14 27.09 -27.54
C GLU A 309 -9.09 25.56 -27.38
N ILE A 310 -9.33 24.82 -28.47
CA ILE A 310 -9.26 23.35 -28.43
C ILE A 310 -7.79 22.90 -28.34
N VAL A 311 -7.42 22.33 -27.20
CA VAL A 311 -6.06 21.85 -26.90
C VAL A 311 -5.87 20.41 -27.35
N LYS A 312 -6.83 19.53 -27.00
CA LYS A 312 -6.75 18.09 -27.29
C LYS A 312 -8.13 17.54 -27.60
N ASP A 313 -8.23 16.75 -28.67
CA ASP A 313 -9.42 15.94 -28.99
C ASP A 313 -8.97 14.48 -29.09
N GLU A 314 -9.69 13.59 -28.40
CA GLU A 314 -9.38 12.17 -28.32
C GLU A 314 -9.79 11.38 -29.58
N ARG A 315 -10.67 11.92 -30.42
CA ARG A 315 -11.03 11.25 -31.67
C ARG A 315 -9.96 11.42 -32.76
N PRO A 316 -9.83 10.45 -33.68
CA PRO A 316 -8.97 10.59 -34.85
C PRO A 316 -9.29 11.89 -35.59
N LYS A 317 -8.25 12.64 -35.96
CA LYS A 317 -8.38 13.88 -36.74
C LYS A 317 -9.05 13.56 -38.08
N ASP A 318 -10.33 13.91 -38.20
CA ASP A 318 -10.97 14.00 -39.51
C ASP A 318 -10.57 15.35 -40.13
N THR A 319 -9.60 15.34 -41.04
CA THR A 319 -9.05 16.54 -41.68
C THR A 319 -10.07 17.30 -42.54
N LYS A 320 -11.29 16.77 -42.72
CA LYS A 320 -12.33 17.35 -43.58
C LYS A 320 -13.38 18.17 -42.84
N LYS A 321 -13.42 18.13 -41.50
CA LYS A 321 -14.43 18.86 -40.71
C LYS A 321 -13.80 19.97 -39.87
N PRO A 322 -14.49 21.09 -39.65
CA PRO A 322 -14.06 22.10 -38.69
C PRO A 322 -13.91 21.46 -37.29
N ARG A 323 -13.00 22.02 -36.48
CA ARG A 323 -12.81 21.55 -35.10
C ARG A 323 -14.02 21.99 -34.27
N GLU A 324 -14.82 21.02 -33.85
CA GLU A 324 -16.00 21.23 -33.01
C GLU A 324 -15.70 20.76 -31.58
N VAL A 325 -16.28 21.44 -30.59
CA VAL A 325 -16.23 20.98 -29.20
C VAL A 325 -17.20 19.81 -29.03
N ARG A 326 -16.70 18.70 -28.48
CA ARG A 326 -17.50 17.51 -28.19
C ARG A 326 -17.49 17.20 -26.70
N SER A 327 -18.61 16.67 -26.20
CA SER A 327 -18.71 16.17 -24.83
C SER A 327 -17.65 15.11 -24.54
N MET A 328 -17.05 15.19 -23.36
CA MET A 328 -16.03 14.31 -22.76
C MET A 328 -14.69 14.12 -23.51
N THR A 329 -14.69 14.21 -24.84
CA THR A 329 -13.55 13.88 -25.70
C THR A 329 -12.68 15.10 -26.02
N THR A 330 -13.27 16.29 -26.02
CA THR A 330 -12.54 17.54 -26.25
C THR A 330 -12.10 18.16 -24.93
N ARG A 331 -10.80 18.43 -24.80
CA ARG A 331 -10.22 19.29 -23.77
C ARG A 331 -9.90 20.64 -24.41
N PHE A 332 -10.44 21.71 -23.85
CA PHE A 332 -10.25 23.07 -24.32
C PHE A 332 -9.87 23.99 -23.17
N ALA A 333 -9.24 25.12 -23.49
CA ALA A 333 -9.02 26.21 -22.56
C ALA A 333 -9.97 27.36 -22.91
N LEU A 334 -10.44 28.09 -21.90
CA LEU A 334 -11.22 29.32 -22.09
C LEU A 334 -10.29 30.51 -21.91
N ARG A 335 -9.99 31.21 -23.00
CA ARG A 335 -9.19 32.44 -22.98
C ARG A 335 -10.12 33.64 -22.92
N HIS A 336 -9.94 34.49 -21.93
CA HIS A 336 -10.63 35.77 -21.87
C HIS A 336 -10.14 36.68 -23.01
N ASP A 337 -11.03 37.25 -23.80
CA ASP A 337 -10.67 37.99 -25.02
C ASP A 337 -9.82 39.24 -24.70
N LYS A 338 -10.35 40.13 -23.85
CA LYS A 338 -9.69 41.41 -23.51
C LYS A 338 -8.45 41.28 -22.62
N LEU A 339 -8.52 40.45 -21.57
CA LEU A 339 -7.43 40.27 -20.61
C LEU A 339 -6.36 39.28 -21.10
N GLY A 340 -6.66 38.45 -22.09
CA GLY A 340 -5.76 37.43 -22.65
C GLY A 340 -5.42 36.27 -21.70
N CYS A 341 -5.97 36.26 -20.49
CA CYS A 341 -5.74 35.23 -19.46
C CYS A 341 -6.60 33.98 -19.71
N LEU A 342 -6.19 32.86 -19.12
CA LEU A 342 -6.93 31.60 -19.18
C LEU A 342 -7.79 31.42 -17.93
N LEU A 343 -8.99 30.86 -18.09
CA LEU A 343 -9.83 30.47 -16.97
C LEU A 343 -9.16 29.34 -16.19
N HIS A 344 -8.84 29.61 -14.93
CA HIS A 344 -8.13 28.69 -14.05
C HIS A 344 -8.98 28.34 -12.82
N SER A 345 -9.22 27.06 -12.59
CA SER A 345 -9.69 26.58 -11.28
C SER A 345 -8.49 26.54 -10.33
N GLY A 346 -8.44 27.49 -9.38
CA GLY A 346 -7.32 27.78 -8.46
C GLY A 346 -6.52 26.58 -7.94
N ASP A 347 -5.25 26.80 -7.59
CA ASP A 347 -4.26 25.80 -7.14
C ASP A 347 -4.60 25.12 -5.79
N GLY A 348 -5.74 24.43 -5.71
CA GLY A 348 -6.14 23.65 -4.54
C GLY A 348 -6.43 24.45 -3.27
N ILE A 349 -6.64 25.77 -3.39
CA ILE A 349 -6.98 26.64 -2.26
C ILE A 349 -8.50 26.69 -2.11
N ASN A 350 -9.00 26.13 -1.01
CA ASN A 350 -10.40 26.23 -0.64
C ASN A 350 -10.71 27.67 -0.23
N TYR A 351 -11.87 28.17 -0.63
CA TYR A 351 -12.42 29.40 -0.04
C TYR A 351 -12.64 29.19 1.48
N PRO A 352 -12.59 30.27 2.29
CA PRO A 352 -13.02 30.24 3.70
C PRO A 352 -14.52 29.90 3.83
N GLU A 353 -15.08 29.85 5.05
CA GLU A 353 -16.49 29.45 5.32
C GLU A 353 -17.57 30.08 4.42
N TRP A 354 -17.29 31.23 3.79
CA TRP A 354 -18.19 31.94 2.88
C TRP A 354 -18.16 31.45 1.41
N GLY A 355 -17.27 30.54 1.03
CA GLY A 355 -17.19 29.98 -0.32
C GLY A 355 -16.89 28.49 -0.30
N SER A 356 -17.58 27.73 -1.16
CA SER A 356 -17.33 26.31 -1.36
C SER A 356 -16.40 26.12 -2.55
N SER A 357 -15.12 25.77 -2.32
CA SER A 357 -14.25 25.22 -3.37
C SER A 357 -13.36 24.12 -2.80
N ARG A 358 -13.09 23.10 -3.61
CA ARG A 358 -12.13 22.02 -3.35
C ARG A 358 -11.29 21.72 -4.60
N LEU A 359 -10.22 20.97 -4.37
CA LEU A 359 -9.03 20.79 -5.22
C LEU A 359 -9.32 20.41 -6.69
N ASN A 360 -8.58 20.99 -7.64
CA ASN A 360 -8.46 20.49 -9.01
C ASN A 360 -6.97 20.36 -9.40
N LEU A 361 -6.63 19.33 -10.18
CA LEU A 361 -5.26 18.92 -10.50
C LEU A 361 -4.72 19.49 -11.82
N ASN A 362 -5.56 20.12 -12.65
CA ASN A 362 -5.16 20.79 -13.89
C ASN A 362 -6.02 22.03 -14.15
N GLY A 363 -5.67 23.17 -13.54
CA GLY A 363 -6.57 24.30 -13.41
C GLY A 363 -7.11 24.94 -14.71
N ASN A 364 -6.41 24.81 -15.84
CA ASN A 364 -6.72 25.54 -17.09
C ASN A 364 -7.48 24.77 -18.18
N LEU A 365 -7.66 23.45 -18.02
CA LEU A 365 -8.27 22.61 -19.05
C LEU A 365 -9.68 22.20 -18.65
N TRP A 366 -10.62 22.49 -19.53
CA TRP A 366 -12.04 22.26 -19.35
C TRP A 366 -12.56 21.26 -20.39
N ASN A 367 -13.67 20.58 -20.06
CA ASN A 367 -14.44 19.75 -20.97
C ASN A 367 -15.92 19.91 -20.67
N VAL A 368 -16.74 19.56 -21.66
CA VAL A 368 -18.19 19.44 -21.45
C VAL A 368 -18.50 18.04 -20.93
N GLU A 369 -18.97 17.93 -19.68
CA GLU A 369 -19.35 16.64 -19.09
C GLU A 369 -20.76 16.20 -19.52
N GLN A 370 -21.72 17.10 -19.38
CA GLN A 370 -23.11 16.88 -19.75
C GLN A 370 -23.54 17.94 -20.75
N HIS A 371 -24.35 17.52 -21.73
CA HIS A 371 -24.91 18.39 -22.76
C HIS A 371 -26.28 17.86 -23.14
N TRP A 372 -27.27 18.74 -23.14
CA TRP A 372 -28.60 18.48 -23.64
C TRP A 372 -28.98 19.61 -24.59
N ASN A 373 -29.52 19.24 -25.74
CA ASN A 373 -30.04 20.17 -26.72
C ASN A 373 -31.11 19.44 -27.54
N GLU A 374 -32.35 19.90 -27.44
CA GLU A 374 -33.49 19.29 -28.12
C GLU A 374 -33.39 19.38 -29.65
N LEU A 375 -32.56 20.29 -30.18
CA LEU A 375 -32.31 20.45 -31.61
C LEU A 375 -31.35 19.40 -32.18
N LEU A 376 -30.71 18.60 -31.33
CA LEU A 376 -29.71 17.61 -31.73
C LEU A 376 -30.17 16.19 -31.41
N PRO A 377 -29.79 15.19 -32.24
CA PRO A 377 -30.06 13.80 -31.92
C PRO A 377 -29.30 13.37 -30.65
N PRO A 378 -29.87 12.45 -29.84
CA PRO A 378 -29.19 11.95 -28.65
C PRO A 378 -27.89 11.23 -29.03
N GLY A 379 -26.81 11.51 -28.29
CA GLY A 379 -25.50 10.87 -28.48
C GLY A 379 -25.51 9.39 -28.12
N GLY A 380 -24.73 8.58 -28.85
CA GLY A 380 -24.62 7.14 -28.60
C GLY A 380 -23.54 6.80 -27.57
N ALA A 381 -23.68 5.71 -26.82
CA ALA A 381 -22.64 5.27 -25.87
C ALA A 381 -21.28 4.95 -26.55
N ALA A 382 -21.29 4.61 -27.85
CA ALA A 382 -20.10 4.38 -28.67
C ALA A 382 -19.27 5.65 -28.94
N ASP A 383 -19.84 6.83 -28.66
CA ASP A 383 -19.21 8.11 -28.90
C ASP A 383 -18.12 8.47 -27.87
N TYR A 384 -18.06 7.72 -26.77
CA TYR A 384 -17.17 7.95 -25.62
C TYR A 384 -16.15 6.82 -25.49
N PRO A 385 -14.96 6.93 -26.11
CA PRO A 385 -13.94 5.89 -26.00
C PRO A 385 -13.44 5.77 -24.56
N LYS A 386 -13.56 4.58 -23.97
CA LYS A 386 -12.97 4.27 -22.65
C LYS A 386 -11.53 3.84 -22.83
N SER A 387 -10.61 4.43 -22.06
CA SER A 387 -9.20 4.04 -22.08
C SER A 387 -8.77 3.60 -20.70
N PHE A 388 -8.68 2.28 -20.50
CA PHE A 388 -8.26 1.70 -19.21
C PHE A 388 -6.96 2.29 -18.69
N LEU A 389 -5.96 2.52 -19.55
CA LEU A 389 -4.67 3.08 -19.12
C LEU A 389 -4.78 4.53 -18.63
N ARG A 390 -5.67 5.34 -19.23
CA ARG A 390 -5.90 6.71 -18.75
C ARG A 390 -6.63 6.67 -17.42
N ASP A 391 -7.71 5.91 -17.32
CA ASP A 391 -8.49 5.76 -16.08
C ASP A 391 -7.61 5.21 -14.95
N PHE A 392 -6.71 4.27 -15.25
CA PHE A 392 -5.73 3.73 -14.31
C PHE A 392 -4.74 4.81 -13.82
N ILE A 393 -4.17 5.62 -14.71
CA ILE A 393 -3.22 6.69 -14.34
C ILE A 393 -3.95 7.78 -13.54
N ASP A 394 -5.10 8.24 -14.02
CA ASP A 394 -5.87 9.31 -13.42
C ASP A 394 -6.34 8.93 -12.01
N LEU A 395 -6.84 7.70 -11.82
CA LEU A 395 -7.20 7.20 -10.50
C LEU A 395 -5.97 7.10 -9.57
N ASN A 396 -4.80 6.70 -10.07
CA ASN A 396 -3.57 6.67 -9.27
C ASN A 396 -3.11 8.06 -8.84
N ILE A 397 -3.22 9.06 -9.72
CA ILE A 397 -2.95 10.46 -9.39
C ILE A 397 -3.96 10.97 -8.34
N ALA A 398 -5.24 10.64 -8.48
CA ALA A 398 -6.28 11.01 -7.51
C ALA A 398 -6.03 10.37 -6.14
N MET A 399 -5.69 9.07 -6.09
CA MET A 399 -5.29 8.38 -4.86
C MET A 399 -4.07 9.05 -4.20
N TRP A 400 -3.06 9.44 -4.99
CA TRP A 400 -1.85 10.10 -4.48
C TRP A 400 -2.18 11.47 -3.89
N THR A 401 -2.99 12.24 -4.60
CA THR A 401 -3.41 13.58 -4.19
C THR A 401 -4.25 13.53 -2.92
N SER A 402 -5.22 12.62 -2.84
CA SER A 402 -6.03 12.38 -1.64
C SER A 402 -5.16 11.97 -0.45
N ASN A 403 -4.17 11.10 -0.68
CA ASN A 403 -3.24 10.67 0.36
C ASN A 403 -2.36 11.82 0.90
N ASN A 404 -1.96 12.76 0.04
CA ASN A 404 -1.20 13.95 0.45
C ASN A 404 -2.07 15.03 1.09
N ALA A 405 -3.38 15.04 0.82
CA ALA A 405 -4.32 15.98 1.43
C ALA A 405 -4.67 15.62 2.89
N LEU A 406 -4.32 14.41 3.36
CA LEU A 406 -4.47 13.97 4.74
C LEU A 406 -3.37 14.55 5.65
N THR A 407 -3.23 15.88 5.65
CA THR A 407 -2.28 16.59 6.51
C THR A 407 -2.82 16.67 7.93
N PRO A 408 -1.99 16.42 8.96
CA PRO A 408 -2.41 16.54 10.34
C PRO A 408 -2.78 17.98 10.68
N ASP A 409 -3.99 18.20 11.16
CA ASP A 409 -4.47 19.50 11.63
C ASP A 409 -4.58 19.47 13.17
N PRO A 410 -3.65 20.14 13.88
CA PRO A 410 -3.64 20.16 15.34
C PRO A 410 -4.90 20.77 15.97
N THR A 411 -5.66 21.56 15.20
CA THR A 411 -6.88 22.22 15.68
C THR A 411 -8.14 21.37 15.48
N LYS A 412 -8.15 20.46 14.49
CA LYS A 412 -9.27 19.56 14.20
C LYS A 412 -9.16 18.19 14.87
N GLU A 413 -7.94 17.74 15.18
CA GLU A 413 -7.69 16.44 15.82
C GLU A 413 -6.99 16.57 17.19
N PRO A 414 -7.54 17.33 18.15
CA PRO A 414 -6.95 17.48 19.48
C PRO A 414 -6.95 16.17 20.30
N ASP A 415 -7.81 15.20 19.94
CA ASP A 415 -8.02 13.95 20.68
C ASP A 415 -7.25 12.75 20.07
N ALA A 416 -6.01 12.56 20.56
CA ALA A 416 -5.35 11.30 20.96
C ALA A 416 -5.35 10.03 20.04
N LEU A 417 -5.88 10.04 18.81
CA LEU A 417 -5.81 8.87 17.92
C LEU A 417 -4.53 8.82 17.10
N THR A 418 -4.01 9.98 16.69
CA THR A 418 -2.80 10.04 15.86
C THR A 418 -1.55 9.75 16.68
N SER A 419 -0.56 9.11 16.05
CA SER A 419 0.70 8.76 16.71
C SER A 419 1.91 9.02 15.82
N LYS A 420 3.04 9.29 16.47
CA LYS A 420 4.31 9.59 15.81
C LYS A 420 5.18 8.34 15.67
N PRO A 421 6.01 8.23 14.61
CA PRO A 421 6.86 7.06 14.38
C PRO A 421 7.71 6.66 15.58
N LEU A 422 8.30 7.63 16.29
CA LEU A 422 9.16 7.39 17.46
C LEU A 422 8.41 6.74 18.64
N GLN A 423 7.10 6.90 18.72
CA GLN A 423 6.27 6.37 19.80
C GLN A 423 6.00 4.87 19.65
N TRP A 424 6.19 4.31 18.45
CA TRP A 424 5.78 2.93 18.14
C TRP A 424 6.70 1.88 18.76
N PRO A 425 8.03 1.87 18.56
CA PRO A 425 8.88 0.74 19.01
C PRO A 425 8.82 0.48 20.53
N PHE A 426 8.59 1.53 21.32
CA PHE A 426 8.51 1.46 22.78
C PHE A 426 7.08 1.44 23.32
N MET A 427 6.08 1.36 22.44
CA MET A 427 4.66 1.38 22.77
C MET A 427 4.31 2.56 23.70
N GLU A 428 4.71 3.78 23.34
CA GLU A 428 4.39 4.95 24.16
C GLU A 428 2.90 5.26 24.14
N VAL A 429 2.21 4.96 23.04
CA VAL A 429 0.79 5.24 22.86
C VAL A 429 0.06 3.97 22.44
N GLY A 430 -1.16 3.80 22.94
CA GLY A 430 -2.13 2.82 22.44
C GLY A 430 -3.25 3.54 21.69
N LEU A 431 -4.13 2.77 21.05
CA LEU A 431 -5.19 3.32 20.21
C LEU A 431 -6.57 2.75 20.59
N ARG A 432 -7.52 3.64 20.88
CA ARG A 432 -8.93 3.27 21.12
C ARG A 432 -9.59 2.93 19.79
N MET A 433 -10.22 1.76 19.68
CA MET A 433 -10.75 1.25 18.39
C MET A 433 -12.25 1.52 18.17
N CYS A 434 -13.00 1.80 19.24
CA CYS A 434 -14.44 1.97 19.20
C CYS A 434 -14.88 3.05 20.20
N GLY A 435 -16.20 3.22 20.37
CA GLY A 435 -16.79 4.03 21.44
C GLY A 435 -16.41 3.51 22.83
N TRP A 436 -16.30 4.46 23.77
CA TRP A 436 -15.84 4.19 25.14
C TRP A 436 -16.93 4.42 26.19
N GLY A 437 -18.20 4.30 25.81
CA GLY A 437 -19.32 4.39 26.74
C GLY A 437 -19.36 3.20 27.71
N ASP A 438 -19.83 3.39 28.94
CA ASP A 438 -19.85 2.33 29.97
C ASP A 438 -20.71 1.11 29.59
N HIS A 439 -21.70 1.32 28.72
CA HIS A 439 -22.60 0.29 28.19
C HIS A 439 -22.11 -0.36 26.89
N GLU A 440 -20.99 0.09 26.34
CA GLU A 440 -20.41 -0.42 25.10
C GLU A 440 -19.20 -1.32 25.38
N THR A 441 -19.03 -2.34 24.54
CA THR A 441 -17.83 -3.18 24.54
C THR A 441 -16.65 -2.40 23.95
N LYS A 442 -15.59 -2.25 24.75
CA LYS A 442 -14.42 -1.45 24.39
C LYS A 442 -13.30 -2.33 23.87
N PHE A 443 -12.61 -1.87 22.84
CA PHE A 443 -11.43 -2.50 22.28
C PHE A 443 -10.26 -1.52 22.29
N TYR A 444 -9.10 -2.00 22.71
CA TYR A 444 -7.88 -1.21 22.83
C TYR A 444 -6.75 -1.88 22.07
N LEU A 445 -6.15 -1.14 21.13
CA LEU A 445 -5.03 -1.61 20.34
C LEU A 445 -3.74 -1.27 21.09
N LEU A 446 -3.16 -2.31 21.68
CA LEU A 446 -1.88 -2.25 22.38
C LEU A 446 -1.06 -3.50 22.05
N GLY A 447 0.23 -3.32 21.81
CA GLY A 447 1.18 -4.42 21.57
C GLY A 447 1.40 -5.32 22.78
N ASN A 448 2.08 -6.45 22.61
CA ASN A 448 2.65 -7.18 23.73
C ASN A 448 4.01 -6.54 24.12
N PRO A 449 4.17 -5.91 25.31
CA PRO A 449 5.41 -5.23 25.68
C PRO A 449 6.67 -6.09 25.59
N VAL A 450 6.56 -7.39 25.85
CA VAL A 450 7.71 -8.32 25.76
C VAL A 450 8.12 -8.52 24.31
N VAL A 451 7.14 -8.65 23.39
CA VAL A 451 7.40 -8.79 21.96
C VAL A 451 7.96 -7.50 21.39
N TRP A 452 7.34 -6.35 21.68
CA TRP A 452 7.71 -5.06 21.10
C TRP A 452 9.06 -4.55 21.60
N ILE A 453 9.27 -4.52 22.91
CA ILE A 453 10.55 -4.08 23.48
C ILE A 453 11.64 -5.12 23.20
N GLY A 454 11.32 -6.41 23.30
CA GLY A 454 12.26 -7.50 23.03
C GLY A 454 12.75 -7.51 21.58
N SER A 455 11.83 -7.36 20.61
CA SER A 455 12.20 -7.29 19.19
C SER A 455 12.94 -6.00 18.84
N THR A 456 12.59 -4.86 19.44
CA THR A 456 13.35 -3.61 19.29
C THR A 456 14.77 -3.75 19.83
N LEU A 457 14.94 -4.32 21.04
CA LEU A 457 16.25 -4.58 21.63
C LEU A 457 17.07 -5.56 20.77
N SER A 458 16.41 -6.53 20.12
CA SER A 458 17.07 -7.50 19.26
C SER A 458 17.78 -6.86 18.06
N LEU A 459 17.28 -5.73 17.55
CA LEU A 459 17.94 -4.99 16.47
C LEU A 459 19.29 -4.40 16.93
N PHE A 460 19.34 -3.84 18.13
CA PHE A 460 20.59 -3.33 18.72
C PHE A 460 21.58 -4.46 19.00
N VAL A 461 21.10 -5.57 19.54
CA VAL A 461 21.93 -6.77 19.78
C VAL A 461 22.46 -7.33 18.46
N PHE A 462 21.63 -7.43 17.43
CA PHE A 462 22.04 -7.87 16.10
C PHE A 462 23.10 -6.94 15.50
N GLY A 463 22.91 -5.62 15.60
CA GLY A 463 23.90 -4.63 15.18
C GLY A 463 25.25 -4.77 15.90
N LEU A 464 25.22 -5.00 17.22
CA LEU A 464 26.42 -5.29 18.02
C LEU A 464 27.11 -6.57 17.53
N VAL A 465 26.36 -7.65 17.31
CA VAL A 465 26.87 -8.92 16.80
C VAL A 465 27.52 -8.75 15.43
N CYS A 466 26.89 -8.01 14.51
CA CYS A 466 27.49 -7.65 13.22
C CYS A 466 28.80 -6.87 13.40
N CYS A 467 28.84 -5.87 14.29
CA CYS A 467 30.06 -5.11 14.57
C CYS A 467 31.19 -6.01 15.10
N VAL A 468 30.86 -6.94 16.01
CA VAL A 468 31.82 -7.92 16.54
C VAL A 468 32.36 -8.81 15.41
N TYR A 469 31.49 -9.37 14.56
CA TYR A 469 31.93 -10.18 13.42
C TYR A 469 32.75 -9.38 12.40
N MET A 470 32.42 -8.11 12.15
CA MET A 470 33.22 -7.24 11.28
C MET A 470 34.62 -7.00 11.85
N VAL A 471 34.75 -6.68 13.14
CA VAL A 471 36.06 -6.49 13.80
C VAL A 471 36.87 -7.78 13.81
N ARG A 472 36.23 -8.93 14.08
CA ARG A 472 36.88 -10.24 14.06
C ARG A 472 37.34 -10.64 12.66
N SER A 473 36.54 -10.34 11.63
CA SER A 473 36.89 -10.51 10.23
C SER A 473 38.10 -9.66 9.83
N GLN A 474 38.15 -8.38 10.22
CA GLN A 474 39.33 -7.52 10.02
C GLN A 474 40.58 -8.04 10.72
N ARG A 475 40.42 -8.74 11.86
CA ARG A 475 41.50 -9.41 12.60
C ARG A 475 41.87 -10.79 12.04
N ARG A 476 41.27 -11.20 10.92
CA ARG A 476 41.47 -12.51 10.27
C ARG A 476 41.09 -13.71 11.15
N CYS A 477 40.16 -13.52 12.09
CA CYS A 477 39.54 -14.63 12.81
C CYS A 477 38.48 -15.27 11.90
N ASN A 478 38.66 -16.53 11.52
CA ASN A 478 37.68 -17.24 10.69
C ASN A 478 36.57 -17.85 11.55
N ASP A 479 35.51 -17.08 11.80
CA ASP A 479 34.37 -17.50 12.62
C ASP A 479 33.42 -18.45 11.89
N TRP A 480 33.33 -18.34 10.57
CA TRP A 480 32.43 -19.11 9.72
C TRP A 480 33.19 -20.26 9.05
N LYS A 481 32.73 -21.50 9.28
CA LYS A 481 33.37 -22.69 8.69
C LYS A 481 32.89 -22.94 7.26
N ASP A 482 31.63 -22.61 6.98
CA ASP A 482 31.00 -22.73 5.68
C ASP A 482 30.56 -21.33 5.20
N PRO A 483 30.97 -20.88 4.00
CA PRO A 483 30.46 -19.65 3.39
C PRO A 483 28.92 -19.59 3.30
N ALA A 484 28.25 -20.74 3.21
CA ALA A 484 26.79 -20.80 3.18
C ALA A 484 26.15 -20.34 4.50
N GLU A 485 26.77 -20.62 5.65
CA GLU A 485 26.28 -20.18 6.97
C GLU A 485 26.31 -18.65 7.10
N PHE A 486 27.36 -18.02 6.54
CA PHE A 486 27.47 -16.57 6.51
C PHE A 486 26.42 -15.94 5.60
N ASP A 487 26.17 -16.52 4.41
CA ASP A 487 25.12 -16.04 3.50
C ASP A 487 23.72 -16.16 4.12
N ASP A 488 23.44 -17.26 4.84
CA ASP A 488 22.18 -17.42 5.58
C ASP A 488 22.04 -16.39 6.71
N PHE A 489 23.12 -16.09 7.45
CA PHE A 489 23.15 -15.06 8.48
C PHE A 489 22.88 -13.66 7.90
N VAL A 490 23.57 -13.30 6.81
CA VAL A 490 23.38 -12.02 6.12
C VAL A 490 21.97 -11.90 5.57
N PHE A 491 21.43 -12.96 4.97
CA PHE A 491 20.06 -12.97 4.43
C PHE A 491 19.01 -12.81 5.54
N ALA A 492 19.15 -13.51 6.67
CA ALA A 492 18.27 -13.33 7.83
C ALA A 492 18.34 -11.90 8.37
N GLY A 493 19.55 -11.30 8.41
CA GLY A 493 19.77 -9.90 8.74
C GLY A 493 19.10 -8.93 7.76
N LYS A 494 19.18 -9.19 6.45
CA LYS A 494 18.49 -8.40 5.41
C LYS A 494 16.97 -8.46 5.61
N VAL A 495 16.38 -9.66 5.69
CA VAL A 495 14.92 -9.80 5.87
C VAL A 495 14.43 -9.13 7.15
N GLY A 496 15.18 -9.26 8.25
CA GLY A 496 14.80 -8.68 9.54
C GLY A 496 15.06 -7.17 9.65
N VAL A 497 16.32 -6.74 9.47
CA VAL A 497 16.77 -5.36 9.70
C VAL A 497 16.47 -4.45 8.52
N LEU A 498 16.82 -4.86 7.29
CA LEU A 498 16.50 -4.06 6.10
C LEU A 498 14.98 -4.07 5.87
N GLY A 499 14.30 -5.19 6.11
CA GLY A 499 12.84 -5.26 6.12
C GLY A 499 12.22 -4.29 7.12
N TRP A 500 12.69 -4.26 8.37
CA TRP A 500 12.27 -3.29 9.38
C TRP A 500 12.52 -1.85 8.94
N PHE A 501 13.73 -1.54 8.45
CA PHE A 501 14.11 -0.20 8.01
C PHE A 501 13.21 0.29 6.87
N LEU A 502 13.02 -0.52 5.83
CA LEU A 502 12.19 -0.16 4.68
C LEU A 502 10.72 0.05 5.06
N HIS A 503 10.19 -0.70 6.03
CA HIS A 503 8.82 -0.55 6.50
C HIS A 503 8.65 0.50 7.59
N TYR A 504 9.72 1.08 8.15
CA TYR A 504 9.64 2.03 9.25
C TYR A 504 10.15 3.44 8.88
N PHE A 505 11.30 3.52 8.22
CA PHE A 505 11.96 4.78 7.86
C PHE A 505 11.10 5.72 7.01
N PRO A 506 10.31 5.26 6.02
CA PRO A 506 9.48 6.15 5.20
C PRO A 506 8.49 6.98 6.03
N PHE A 507 8.02 6.46 7.16
CA PHE A 507 7.09 7.19 8.04
C PHE A 507 7.70 8.42 8.72
N PHE A 508 9.03 8.55 8.75
CA PHE A 508 9.69 9.77 9.23
C PHE A 508 9.68 10.89 8.19
N ILE A 509 9.54 10.55 6.91
CA ILE A 509 9.55 11.50 5.79
C ILE A 509 8.11 11.87 5.38
N MET A 510 7.13 11.02 5.69
CA MET A 510 5.73 11.23 5.37
C MET A 510 5.11 12.36 6.21
N GLY A 511 4.65 13.42 5.57
CA GLY A 511 3.95 14.56 6.19
C GLY A 511 2.43 14.39 6.31
N ARG A 512 1.94 13.17 6.57
CA ARG A 512 0.50 12.85 6.67
C ARG A 512 0.13 12.31 8.06
N VAL A 513 -1.18 12.18 8.32
CA VAL A 513 -1.69 11.55 9.54
C VAL A 513 -1.24 10.08 9.62
N MET A 514 -0.78 9.66 10.80
CA MET A 514 -0.25 8.33 11.06
C MET A 514 -0.82 7.75 12.35
N TYR A 515 -0.82 6.42 12.42
CA TYR A 515 -1.40 5.63 13.50
C TYR A 515 -0.51 4.44 13.84
N LEU A 516 -0.70 3.87 15.04
CA LEU A 516 0.12 2.77 15.57
C LEU A 516 0.15 1.53 14.64
N HIS A 517 -0.95 1.23 13.96
CA HIS A 517 -1.05 0.05 13.08
C HIS A 517 -0.12 0.11 11.86
N HIS A 518 0.38 1.30 11.49
CA HIS A 518 1.36 1.44 10.42
C HIS A 518 2.70 0.75 10.73
N TYR A 519 3.00 0.54 12.01
CA TYR A 519 4.23 -0.13 12.44
C TYR A 519 4.19 -1.66 12.31
N PHE A 520 3.01 -2.27 12.14
CA PHE A 520 2.87 -3.73 12.22
C PHE A 520 3.67 -4.51 11.17
N PRO A 521 3.80 -4.07 9.90
CA PRO A 521 4.70 -4.73 8.95
C PRO A 521 6.16 -4.71 9.43
N ALA A 522 6.63 -3.57 9.96
CA ALA A 522 7.98 -3.44 10.52
C ALA A 522 8.17 -4.31 11.77
N LEU A 523 7.13 -4.43 12.62
CA LEU A 523 7.12 -5.31 13.80
C LEU A 523 7.35 -6.78 13.43
N ILE A 524 6.72 -7.26 12.36
CA ILE A 524 6.89 -8.64 11.86
C ILE A 524 8.33 -8.85 11.36
N SER A 525 8.88 -7.90 10.60
CA SER A 525 10.28 -7.96 10.14
C SER A 525 11.25 -7.99 11.32
N GLN A 526 11.15 -7.07 12.28
CA GLN A 526 12.07 -7.06 13.44
C GLN A 526 11.92 -8.29 14.35
N SER A 527 10.72 -8.87 14.46
CA SER A 527 10.50 -10.07 15.28
C SER A 527 11.29 -11.27 14.75
N SER A 528 11.60 -11.28 13.46
CA SER A 528 12.45 -12.30 12.82
C SER A 528 13.91 -12.24 13.29
N CYS A 529 14.37 -11.15 13.92
CA CYS A 529 15.73 -11.03 14.46
C CYS A 529 15.89 -11.65 15.87
N LEU A 530 14.79 -11.94 16.58
CA LEU A 530 14.81 -12.36 17.97
C LEU A 530 15.08 -13.88 18.11
N HIS A 531 16.36 -14.25 18.02
CA HIS A 531 16.79 -15.67 18.02
C HIS A 531 17.26 -16.19 19.40
N PHE A 532 17.17 -15.40 20.46
CA PHE A 532 17.78 -15.73 21.76
C PHE A 532 16.73 -15.87 22.88
N TYR A 533 16.90 -16.92 23.71
CA TYR A 533 16.14 -17.25 24.93
C TYR A 533 14.72 -17.83 24.73
N PHE A 534 14.68 -19.15 24.54
CA PHE A 534 13.51 -19.87 24.04
C PHE A 534 12.37 -20.11 25.05
N ALA A 535 12.65 -20.63 26.25
CA ALA A 535 11.57 -21.11 27.13
C ALA A 535 10.96 -20.00 28.01
N GLY A 536 11.82 -19.17 28.63
CA GLY A 536 11.37 -18.09 29.52
C GLY A 536 10.59 -17.00 28.78
N LEU A 537 11.00 -16.70 27.54
CA LEU A 537 10.34 -15.66 26.75
C LEU A 537 9.02 -16.13 26.15
N CYS A 538 8.88 -17.42 25.78
CA CYS A 538 7.58 -18.02 25.44
C CYS A 538 6.56 -17.86 26.58
N ALA A 539 6.97 -18.22 27.80
CA ALA A 539 6.12 -18.12 28.98
C ALA A 539 5.76 -16.67 29.31
N ALA A 540 6.71 -15.74 29.21
CA ALA A 540 6.47 -14.31 29.40
C ALA A 540 5.48 -13.73 28.37
N VAL A 541 5.68 -14.03 27.08
CA VAL A 541 4.77 -13.59 26.01
C VAL A 541 3.35 -14.10 26.25
N THR A 542 3.23 -15.38 26.64
CA THR A 542 1.93 -16.02 26.92
C THR A 542 1.27 -15.43 28.16
N GLY A 543 2.01 -15.22 29.25
CA GLY A 543 1.50 -14.60 30.48
C GLY A 543 1.02 -13.16 30.25
N VAL A 544 1.77 -12.38 29.47
CA VAL A 544 1.38 -11.01 29.10
C VAL A 544 0.16 -11.01 28.20
N PHE A 545 0.05 -11.95 27.25
CA PHE A 545 -1.16 -12.10 26.44
C PHE A 545 -2.39 -12.39 27.31
N ILE A 546 -2.29 -13.34 28.26
CA ILE A 546 -3.38 -13.66 29.19
C ILE A 546 -3.76 -12.44 30.04
N TYR A 547 -2.77 -11.63 30.46
CA TYR A 547 -3.01 -10.40 31.21
C TYR A 547 -3.73 -9.31 30.39
N TYR A 548 -3.49 -9.22 29.07
CA TYR A 548 -4.10 -8.21 28.20
C TYR A 548 -5.23 -8.74 27.30
N GLN A 549 -5.67 -9.99 27.49
CA GLN A 549 -6.63 -10.65 26.61
C GLN A 549 -7.95 -9.89 26.45
N ASP A 550 -8.39 -9.15 27.47
CA ASP A 550 -9.66 -8.40 27.44
C ASP A 550 -9.59 -7.21 26.47
N PHE A 551 -8.40 -6.68 26.16
CA PHE A 551 -8.23 -5.63 25.15
C PHE A 551 -8.56 -6.13 23.74
N VAL A 552 -8.39 -7.44 23.53
CA VAL A 552 -8.63 -8.15 22.27
C VAL A 552 -10.06 -8.69 22.21
N PHE A 553 -10.49 -9.36 23.29
CA PHE A 553 -11.77 -10.08 23.32
C PHE A 553 -12.95 -9.21 23.77
N GLY A 554 -12.68 -7.97 24.17
CA GLY A 554 -13.67 -6.97 24.54
C GLY A 554 -13.69 -6.71 26.05
N MET A 555 -13.66 -5.43 26.42
CA MET A 555 -13.81 -4.96 27.79
C MET A 555 -15.27 -4.53 28.03
N THR A 556 -15.97 -5.20 28.94
CA THR A 556 -17.39 -4.95 29.25
C THR A 556 -17.60 -4.25 30.59
N GLY A 557 -18.21 -3.06 30.59
CA GLY A 557 -18.43 -2.26 31.80
C GLY A 557 -17.54 -1.00 31.86
N PRO A 558 -17.49 -0.31 33.02
CA PRO A 558 -16.73 0.92 33.17
C PRO A 558 -15.23 0.75 32.94
N ALA A 559 -14.62 1.67 32.18
CA ALA A 559 -13.19 1.62 31.85
C ALA A 559 -12.27 1.63 33.09
N SER A 560 -12.75 2.19 34.21
CA SER A 560 -12.04 2.21 35.49
C SER A 560 -11.68 0.83 36.04
N GLN A 561 -12.36 -0.24 35.61
CA GLN A 561 -12.03 -1.62 36.00
C GLN A 561 -10.68 -2.09 35.47
N TRP A 562 -10.16 -1.49 34.39
CA TRP A 562 -8.87 -1.83 33.77
C TRP A 562 -7.76 -0.84 34.12
N LYS A 563 -7.95 -0.03 35.17
CA LYS A 563 -6.94 0.93 35.65
C LYS A 563 -5.62 0.28 36.03
N ASP A 564 -5.64 -0.95 36.53
CA ASP A 564 -4.47 -1.74 36.88
C ASP A 564 -3.59 -2.09 35.66
N ARG A 565 -4.18 -2.10 34.46
CA ARG A 565 -3.50 -2.45 33.20
C ARG A 565 -2.77 -1.28 32.56
N GLN A 566 -2.86 -0.10 33.16
CA GLN A 566 -2.14 1.09 32.71
C GLN A 566 -0.70 1.11 33.24
N TRP A 567 0.22 0.46 32.52
CA TRP A 567 1.65 0.50 32.91
C TRP A 567 2.33 1.83 32.53
N ARG A 568 1.79 2.58 31.57
CA ARG A 568 2.27 3.91 31.17
C ARG A 568 1.16 4.94 31.24
N LYS A 569 1.47 6.13 31.76
CA LYS A 569 0.50 7.25 31.86
C LYS A 569 -0.06 7.70 30.52
N SER A 570 0.70 7.52 29.45
CA SER A 570 0.32 7.85 28.08
C SER A 570 -0.71 6.89 27.48
N TRP A 571 -0.92 5.72 28.08
CA TRP A 571 -1.98 4.80 27.66
C TRP A 571 -3.31 5.27 28.23
N ASN A 572 -4.13 5.86 27.38
CA ASN A 572 -5.48 6.34 27.68
C ASN A 572 -6.48 5.18 27.84
N ILE A 573 -6.24 4.29 28.81
CA ILE A 573 -7.06 3.07 29.07
C ILE A 573 -8.24 3.36 30.01
N TYR A 574 -8.29 4.53 30.65
CA TYR A 574 -9.43 4.98 31.44
C TYR A 574 -9.49 6.51 31.46
#